data_AF-A0A081NYM2-F1
#
_entry.id   AF-A0A081NYM2-F1
#
_cell.length_a   1.000
_cell.length_b   1.000
_cell.length_c   1.000
_cell.angle_alpha   90.00
_cell.angle_beta   90.00
_cell.angle_gamma   90.00
#
_symmetry.space_group_name_H-M   'P 1'
#
loop_
_entity.id
_entity.type
_entity.pdbx_description
1 polymer ?
#
loop_
_entity_poly.entity_id
_entity_poly.type
_entity_poly.pdbx_seq_one_letter_code
_entity_poly.pdbx_strand_id
1 'polypeptide(L)' 'MIHAVKTYERLAIAAAVSGDRGVALQALAHHPLVTSVNKAEPMLDEMLEQNKAFLPRFFAAQTV' A
#
# COMPACT_ATOMS: atom_id res chain seq x y z
N MET A 1 -7.51 -6.99 17.83
CA MET A 1 -7.86 -6.86 16.40
C MET A 1 -8.13 -5.42 15.97
N ILE A 2 -8.84 -4.59 16.75
CA ILE A 2 -9.12 -3.18 16.42
C ILE A 2 -7.86 -2.33 16.13
N HIS A 3 -6.74 -2.56 16.82
CA HIS A 3 -5.52 -1.75 16.67
C HIS A 3 -4.78 -2.01 15.35
N ALA A 4 -4.79 -3.26 14.86
CA ALA A 4 -4.16 -3.62 13.59
C ALA A 4 -4.93 -2.99 12.41
N VAL A 5 -6.27 -3.05 12.46
CA VAL A 5 -7.16 -2.43 11.46
C VAL A 5 -6.96 -0.90 11.42
N LYS A 6 -6.93 -0.23 12.58
CA LYS A 6 -6.75 1.22 12.64
C LYS A 6 -5.36 1.68 12.20
N THR A 7 -4.37 0.82 12.33
CA THR A 7 -3.00 1.09 11.86
C THR A 7 -2.92 0.92 10.34
N TYR A 8 -3.51 -0.15 9.82
CA TYR A 8 -3.68 -0.38 8.38
C TYR A 8 -4.37 0.80 7.69
N GLU A 9 -5.51 1.27 8.21
CA GLU A 9 -6.27 2.37 7.60
C GLU A 9 -5.44 3.65 7.49
N ARG A 10 -4.72 4.03 8.56
CA ARG A 10 -3.86 5.23 8.54
C ARG A 10 -2.72 5.12 7.53
N LEU A 11 -2.07 3.96 7.47
CA LEU A 11 -0.98 3.72 6.52
C LEU A 11 -1.49 3.68 5.08
N ALA A 12 -2.65 3.05 4.84
CA ALA A 12 -3.26 2.99 3.51
C ALA A 12 -3.67 4.39 3.00
N ILE A 13 -4.25 5.23 3.86
CA ILE A 13 -4.58 6.63 3.52
C ILE A 13 -3.31 7.41 3.22
N ALA A 14 -2.27 7.30 4.06
CA ALA A 14 -0.99 7.96 3.84
C ALA A 14 -0.35 7.55 2.50
N ALA A 15 -0.37 6.25 2.18
CA ALA A 15 0.11 5.72 0.91
C ALA A 15 -0.71 6.26 -0.28
N ALA A 16 -2.04 6.32 -0.17
CA ALA A 16 -2.91 6.83 -1.23
C ALA A 16 -2.73 8.34 -1.49
N VAL A 17 -2.39 9.11 -0.47
CA VAL A 17 -2.13 10.56 -0.59
C VAL A 17 -0.74 10.83 -1.15
N SER A 18 0.28 10.11 -0.66
CA SER A 18 1.69 10.32 -1.03
C SER A 18 2.11 9.62 -2.32
N GLY A 19 1.45 8.52 -2.69
CA GLY A 19 1.95 7.60 -3.72
C GLY A 19 3.16 6.79 -3.30
N ASP A 20 3.50 6.78 -1.99
CA ASP A 20 4.70 6.11 -1.48
C ASP A 20 4.50 4.59 -1.37
N ARG A 21 5.29 3.84 -2.14
CA ARG A 21 5.29 2.38 -2.16
C ARG A 21 5.76 1.76 -0.84
N GLY A 22 6.70 2.38 -0.15
CA GLY A 22 7.17 1.94 1.17
C GLY A 22 6.08 2.04 2.22
N VAL A 23 5.30 3.13 2.23
CA VAL A 23 4.15 3.29 3.13
C VAL A 23 3.04 2.29 2.79
N ALA A 24 2.81 2.02 1.49
CA ALA A 24 1.85 1.00 1.06
C ALA A 24 2.26 -0.41 1.50
N LEU A 25 3.55 -0.75 1.43
CA LEU A 25 4.09 -2.03 1.89
C LEU A 25 3.96 -2.18 3.41
N GLN A 26 4.21 -1.12 4.17
CA GLN A 26 3.97 -1.10 5.60
C GLN A 26 2.49 -1.30 5.94
N ALA A 27 1.55 -0.72 5.18
CA ALA A 27 0.13 -0.98 5.35
C ALA A 27 -0.16 -2.49 5.15
N LEU A 28 0.31 -3.06 4.04
CA LEU A 28 0.12 -4.48 3.72
C LEU A 28 0.68 -5.41 4.80
N ALA A 29 1.87 -5.11 5.34
CA ALA A 29 2.51 -5.89 6.39
C ALA A 29 1.76 -5.86 7.74
N HIS A 30 0.99 -4.80 8.02
CA HIS A 30 0.15 -4.69 9.22
C HIS A 30 -1.27 -5.24 9.00
N HIS A 31 -1.59 -5.68 7.79
CA HIS A 31 -2.89 -6.23 7.49
C HIS A 31 -3.05 -7.63 8.11
N PRO A 32 -4.07 -7.89 8.94
CA PRO A 32 -4.19 -9.12 9.73
C PRO A 32 -4.34 -10.42 8.91
N LEU A 33 -4.60 -10.32 7.61
CA LEU A 33 -4.70 -11.46 6.68
C LEU A 33 -3.41 -11.72 5.90
N VAL A 34 -2.39 -10.85 6.01
CA VAL A 34 -1.09 -11.05 5.37
C VAL A 34 -0.21 -11.83 6.33
N THR A 35 -0.21 -13.15 6.17
CA THR A 35 0.54 -14.08 7.02
C THR A 35 2.03 -14.19 6.67
N SER A 36 2.46 -13.59 5.55
CA SER A 36 3.85 -13.62 5.09
C SER A 36 4.29 -12.30 4.45
N VAL A 37 5.16 -11.58 5.15
CA VAL A 37 5.79 -10.34 4.67
C VAL A 37 6.65 -10.60 3.42
N ASN A 38 7.23 -11.80 3.29
CA ASN A 38 8.03 -12.18 2.12
C ASN A 38 7.23 -12.20 0.81
N LYS A 39 5.89 -12.24 0.88
CA LYS A 39 5.01 -12.12 -0.29
C LYS A 39 4.37 -10.74 -0.41
N ALA A 40 4.57 -9.85 0.55
CA ALA A 40 3.88 -8.57 0.58
C ALA A 40 4.34 -7.62 -0.54
N GLU A 41 5.65 -7.60 -0.84
CA GLU A 41 6.20 -6.77 -1.91
C GLU A 41 5.73 -7.19 -3.31
N PRO A 42 5.88 -8.46 -3.75
CA PRO A 42 5.37 -8.87 -5.06
C PRO A 42 3.84 -8.76 -5.16
N MET A 43 3.12 -8.97 -4.06
CA MET A 43 1.66 -8.79 -4.02
C MET A 43 1.27 -7.32 -4.18
N LEU A 44 1.99 -6.40 -3.55
CA LEU A 44 1.78 -4.96 -3.69
C LEU A 44 2.04 -4.53 -5.14
N ASP A 45 3.14 -5.00 -5.74
CA ASP A 45 3.49 -4.67 -7.12
C ASP A 45 2.41 -5.14 -8.11
N GLU A 46 1.91 -6.36 -7.94
CA GLU A 46 0.81 -6.89 -8.77
C GLU A 46 -0.48 -6.06 -8.58
N MET A 47 -0.83 -5.72 -7.33
CA MET A 47 -1.99 -4.87 -7.03
C MET A 47 -1.87 -3.49 -7.68
N LEU A 48 -0.70 -2.86 -7.60
CA LEU A 48 -0.45 -1.53 -8.16
C LEU A 48 -0.51 -1.57 -9.69
N GLU A 49 0.10 -2.56 -10.33
CA GLU A 49 0.12 -2.65 -11.80
C GLU A 49 -1.29 -2.94 -12.36
N GLN A 50 -2.05 -3.84 -11.75
CA GLN A 50 -3.44 -4.13 -12.18
C GLN A 50 -4.37 -2.93 -12.00
N ASN A 51 -4.12 -2.07 -11.00
CA ASN A 51 -4.92 -0.88 -10.71
C ASN A 51 -4.29 0.43 -11.18
N LYS A 52 -3.27 0.37 -12.02
CA LYS A 52 -2.45 1.51 -12.46
C LYS A 52 -3.27 2.68 -13.01
N ALA A 53 -4.32 2.39 -13.77
CA ALA A 53 -5.24 3.39 -14.31
C ALA A 53 -5.99 4.19 -13.21
N PHE A 54 -6.19 3.61 -12.03
CA PHE A 54 -6.88 4.22 -10.89
C PHE A 54 -5.93 4.81 -9.85
N LEU A 55 -4.62 4.60 -10.01
CA LEU A 55 -3.60 4.98 -9.05
C LEU A 55 -2.62 6.01 -9.65
N PRO A 56 -3.11 7.15 -10.17
CA PRO A 56 -2.23 8.12 -10.81
C PRO A 56 -1.14 8.61 -9.87
N ARG A 57 -1.35 8.68 -8.54
CA ARG A 57 -0.29 9.13 -7.62
C ARG A 57 0.87 8.14 -7.42
N PHE A 58 0.69 6.85 -7.70
CA PHE A 58 1.75 5.85 -7.63
C PHE A 58 2.59 5.76 -8.91
N PHE A 59 2.08 6.30 -10.02
CA PHE A 59 2.66 6.15 -11.36
C PHE A 59 2.86 7.48 -12.11
N ALA A 60 2.20 8.55 -11.68
CA ALA A 60 2.51 9.90 -12.11
C ALA A 60 3.81 10.29 -11.39
N ALA A 61 4.90 10.16 -12.13
CA ALA A 61 6.17 10.73 -11.75
C ALA A 61 5.95 12.17 -11.29
N GLN A 62 6.26 12.41 -10.01
CA GLN A 62 6.55 13.67 -9.36
C GLN A 62 6.51 14.88 -10.31
N THR A 63 5.37 15.57 -10.39
CA THR A 63 5.33 16.93 -10.91
C THR A 63 5.52 17.87 -9.73
N VAL A 64 6.74 18.43 -9.67
CA VAL A 64 7.24 19.61 -8.92
C VAL A 64 7.13 19.64 -7.40
#